data_AF-A0AAU3CGM1-F1
#
_entry.id   AF-A0AAU3CGM1-F1
#
_cell.length_a   1.000
_cell.length_b   1.000
_cell.length_c   1.000
_cell.angle_alpha   90.00
_cell.angle_beta   90.00
_cell.angle_gamma   90.00
#
_symmetry.space_group_name_H-M   'P 1'
#
loop_
_entity.id
_entity.type
_entity.pdbx_description
1 polymer ?
#
loop_
_entity_poly.entity_id
_entity_poly.type
_entity_poly.pdbx_seq_one_letter_code
_entity_poly.pdbx_strand_id
1 'polypeptide(L)'
;MVRPLPRTRTPLSPEGAEVLRLITQRRFSVRLTVHANGRRRYGYWLPLDSATGHGGCYAALPTGECDALHAAGRIVLGDPLVDPAKTTYPVQAAARTTSAGPSASTGTSTSRHALTA
;
A
#
# COMPACT_ATOMS: atom_id res chain seq x y z
N MET A 1 16.75 22.49 -23.13
CA MET A 1 16.35 22.10 -21.76
C MET A 1 14.83 21.99 -21.71
N VAL A 2 14.27 20.77 -21.79
CA VAL A 2 12.81 20.58 -21.66
C VAL A 2 12.46 20.66 -20.18
N ARG A 3 11.78 21.73 -19.78
CA ARG A 3 11.27 21.93 -18.41
C ARG A 3 10.02 21.05 -18.27
N PRO A 4 9.98 20.07 -17.34
CA PRO A 4 8.76 19.28 -17.15
C PRO A 4 7.64 20.22 -16.70
N LEU A 5 6.51 20.23 -17.42
CA LEU A 5 5.33 20.97 -16.96
C LEU A 5 4.91 20.43 -15.59
N PRO A 6 4.55 21.31 -14.63
CA PRO A 6 3.97 20.87 -13.38
C PRO A 6 2.69 20.09 -13.72
N ARG A 7 2.70 18.78 -13.44
CA ARG A 7 1.49 17.97 -13.53
C ARG A 7 0.47 18.63 -12.62
N THR A 8 -0.62 19.16 -13.19
CA THR A 8 -1.75 19.68 -12.44
C THR A 8 -2.27 18.53 -11.59
N ARG A 9 -1.89 18.54 -10.33
CA ARG A 9 -2.29 17.53 -9.36
C ARG A 9 -3.76 17.81 -9.07
N THR A 10 -4.64 16.92 -9.52
CA THR A 10 -6.06 16.99 -9.21
C THR A 10 -6.21 17.19 -7.69
N PRO A 11 -6.98 18.19 -7.24
CA PRO A 11 -7.22 18.39 -5.82
C PRO A 11 -7.80 17.11 -5.22
N LEU A 12 -7.23 16.68 -4.09
CA LEU A 12 -7.66 15.48 -3.40
C LEU A 12 -8.95 15.77 -2.63
N SER A 13 -9.88 14.83 -2.67
CA SER A 13 -10.98 14.75 -1.70
C SER A 13 -10.41 14.68 -0.28
N PRO A 14 -11.09 15.20 0.76
CA PRO A 14 -10.64 15.08 2.15
C PRO A 14 -10.38 13.62 2.55
N GLU A 15 -11.19 12.68 2.05
CA GLU A 15 -11.02 11.26 2.30
C GLU A 15 -9.76 10.71 1.59
N GLY A 16 -9.55 11.06 0.31
CA GLY A 16 -8.33 10.71 -0.44
C GLY A 16 -7.05 11.32 0.16
N ALA A 17 -7.14 12.51 0.75
CA ALA A 17 -6.01 13.14 1.47
C ALA A 17 -5.66 12.35 2.74
N GLU A 18 -6.66 11.87 3.48
CA GLU A 18 -6.45 11.04 4.66
C GLU A 18 -5.87 9.67 4.31
N VAL A 19 -6.38 9.02 3.26
CA VAL A 19 -5.81 7.77 2.72
C VAL A 19 -4.34 7.96 2.32
N LEU A 20 -4.04 9.03 1.59
CA LEU A 20 -2.66 9.33 1.19
C LEU A 20 -1.76 9.62 2.41
N ARG A 21 -2.28 10.29 3.44
CA ARG A 21 -1.57 10.53 4.70
C ARG A 21 -1.23 9.22 5.41
N LEU A 22 -2.20 8.31 5.54
CA LEU A 22 -2.00 6.99 6.15
C LEU A 22 -0.92 6.18 5.42
N ILE A 23 -0.97 6.15 4.08
CA ILE A 23 0.01 5.44 3.24
C ILE A 23 1.40 6.09 3.35
N THR A 24 1.47 7.42 3.35
CA THR A 24 2.74 8.17 3.44
C THR A 24 3.41 8.01 4.80
N GLN A 25 2.64 7.99 5.89
CA GLN A 25 3.17 7.83 7.24
C GLN A 25 3.73 6.44 7.51
N ARG A 26 3.59 5.49 6.56
CA ARG A 26 4.11 4.11 6.62
C ARG A 26 3.76 3.34 7.90
N ARG A 27 2.81 3.83 8.69
CA ARG A 27 2.40 3.21 9.95
C ARG A 27 1.62 1.93 9.71
N PHE A 28 1.00 1.81 8.54
CA PHE A 28 0.17 0.67 8.17
C PHE A 28 0.58 0.14 6.80
N SER A 29 0.75 -1.19 6.71
CA SER A 29 0.97 -1.86 5.43
C SER A 29 -0.34 -1.92 4.67
N VAL A 30 -0.48 -1.08 3.63
CA VAL A 30 -1.64 -1.09 2.74
C VAL A 30 -1.46 -2.12 1.64
N ARG A 31 -2.50 -2.90 1.36
CA ARG A 31 -2.52 -3.94 0.34
C ARG A 31 -3.79 -3.80 -0.50
N LEU A 32 -3.64 -3.93 -1.81
CA LEU A 32 -4.73 -4.13 -2.75
C LEU A 32 -4.89 -5.63 -2.97
N THR A 33 -6.08 -6.17 -2.74
CA THR A 33 -6.42 -7.54 -3.11
C THR A 33 -7.36 -7.51 -4.30
N VAL A 34 -6.95 -8.16 -5.39
CA VAL A 34 -7.76 -8.41 -6.58
C VAL A 34 -8.17 -9.86 -6.55
N HIS A 35 -9.45 -10.14 -6.32
CA HIS A 35 -9.96 -11.50 -6.31
C HIS A 35 -10.14 -12.01 -7.74
N ALA A 36 -10.15 -13.35 -7.91
CA ALA A 36 -10.39 -13.98 -9.22
C ALA A 36 -11.73 -13.56 -9.88
N ASN A 37 -12.71 -13.15 -9.08
CA ASN A 37 -13.99 -12.62 -9.56
C ASN A 37 -13.92 -11.14 -10.03
N GLY A 38 -12.73 -10.55 -10.12
CA GLY A 38 -12.53 -9.15 -10.51
C GLY A 38 -12.79 -8.13 -9.40
N ARG A 39 -13.22 -8.56 -8.20
CA ARG A 39 -13.45 -7.65 -7.07
C ARG A 39 -12.13 -7.14 -6.52
N ARG A 40 -12.00 -5.82 -6.44
CA ARG A 40 -10.83 -5.13 -5.90
C ARG A 40 -11.16 -4.57 -4.53
N ARG A 41 -10.30 -4.83 -3.55
CA ARG A 41 -10.43 -4.31 -2.20
C ARG A 41 -9.10 -3.82 -1.69
N TYR A 42 -9.04 -2.54 -1.36
CA TYR A 42 -7.92 -1.96 -0.64
C TYR A 42 -8.15 -2.17 0.86
N GLY A 43 -7.11 -2.57 1.57
CA GLY A 43 -7.15 -2.69 3.02
C GLY A 43 -5.79 -2.46 3.63
N TYR A 44 -5.78 -2.02 4.87
CA TYR A 44 -4.55 -1.84 5.63
C TYR A 44 -4.58 -2.68 6.89
N TRP A 45 -3.40 -3.14 7.29
CA TRP A 45 -3.24 -3.80 8.57
C TRP A 45 -3.22 -2.76 9.69
N LEU A 46 -4.20 -2.81 10.58
CA LEU A 46 -4.17 -2.06 11.83
C LEU A 46 -3.39 -2.90 12.86
N PRO A 47 -2.22 -2.48 13.35
CA PRO A 47 -1.49 -3.14 14.42
C PRO A 47 -2.34 -3.14 15.69
N LEU A 48 -2.14 -4.15 16.52
CA LEU A 48 -2.80 -4.22 17.81
C LEU A 48 -2.28 -3.08 18.71
N ASP A 49 -3.18 -2.20 19.12
CA ASP A 49 -2.94 -1.22 20.17
C ASP A 49 -3.10 -1.90 21.52
N SER A 50 -1.99 -2.04 22.24
CA SER A 50 -1.96 -2.67 23.56
C SER A 50 -2.71 -1.89 24.64
N ALA A 51 -2.94 -0.58 24.46
CA ALA A 51 -3.64 0.25 25.43
C ALA A 51 -5.17 0.13 25.32
N THR A 52 -5.68 0.01 24.10
CA THR A 52 -7.13 -0.08 23.84
C THR A 52 -7.60 -1.50 23.52
N GLY A 53 -6.68 -2.45 23.33
CA GLY A 53 -6.97 -3.81 22.89
C GLY A 53 -7.49 -3.92 21.45
N HIS A 54 -7.51 -2.81 20.69
CA HIS A 54 -8.06 -2.75 19.35
C HIS A 54 -6.95 -2.82 18.29
N GLY A 55 -7.23 -3.51 17.18
CA GLY A 55 -6.28 -3.73 16.09
C GLY A 55 -6.07 -5.21 15.84
N GLY A 56 -5.02 -5.55 15.10
CA GLY A 56 -4.81 -6.90 14.57
C GLY A 56 -5.79 -7.29 13.46
N CYS A 57 -6.46 -6.32 12.83
CA CYS A 57 -7.46 -6.57 11.80
C CYS A 57 -7.16 -5.78 10.52
N TYR A 58 -7.70 -6.27 9.41
CA TYR A 58 -7.68 -5.55 8.15
C TYR A 58 -8.85 -4.57 8.09
N ALA A 59 -8.55 -3.27 8.10
CA ALA A 59 -9.53 -2.23 7.85
C ALA A 59 -9.63 -1.96 6.34
N ALA A 60 -10.86 -1.86 5.82
CA ALA A 60 -11.10 -1.59 4.41
C ALA A 60 -10.89 -0.10 4.13
N LEU A 61 -10.21 0.20 3.00
CA LEU A 61 -10.10 1.56 2.49
C LEU A 61 -11.15 1.80 1.38
N PRO A 62 -11.55 3.07 1.17
CA PRO A 62 -12.42 3.43 0.07
C PRO A 62 -11.73 3.14 -1.26
N THR A 63 -12.27 2.18 -2.02
CA THR A 63 -11.66 1.73 -3.29
C THR A 63 -11.58 2.86 -4.32
N GLY A 64 -12.61 3.71 -4.41
CA GLY A 64 -12.66 4.82 -5.37
C GLY A 64 -11.56 5.85 -5.15
N GLU A 65 -11.29 6.22 -3.89
CA GLU A 65 -10.21 7.16 -3.54
C GLU A 65 -8.83 6.55 -3.82
N CYS A 66 -8.64 5.26 -3.51
CA CYS A 66 -7.39 4.57 -3.81
C CYS A 66 -7.13 4.49 -5.33
N ASP A 67 -8.16 4.17 -6.13
CA ASP A 67 -8.06 4.12 -7.58
C ASP A 67 -7.77 5.53 -8.17
N ALA A 68 -8.40 6.58 -7.63
CA ALA A 68 -8.12 7.96 -8.02
C ALA A 68 -6.67 8.38 -7.68
N LEU A 69 -6.17 7.99 -6.50
CA LEU A 69 -4.78 8.22 -6.11
C LEU A 69 -3.78 7.47 -7.02
N HIS A 70 -4.12 6.25 -7.43
CA HIS A 70 -3.32 5.45 -8.35
C HIS A 70 -3.31 6.09 -9.75
N ALA A 71 -4.47 6.47 -10.27
CA ALA A 71 -4.60 7.18 -11.54
C ALA A 71 -3.86 8.54 -11.55
N ALA A 72 -3.84 9.24 -10.42
CA ALA A 72 -3.09 10.48 -10.24
C ALA A 72 -1.58 10.26 -10.02
N GLY A 73 -1.09 9.02 -10.03
CA GLY A 73 0.32 8.68 -9.82
C GLY A 73 0.84 9.04 -8.43
N ARG A 74 -0.05 9.07 -7.42
CA ARG A 74 0.31 9.39 -6.03
C ARG A 74 0.62 8.17 -5.19
N ILE A 75 0.12 7.01 -5.61
CA ILE A 75 0.44 5.72 -5.04
C ILE A 75 0.89 4.79 -6.16
N VAL A 76 1.73 3.83 -5.83
CA VAL A 76 2.23 2.80 -6.73
C VAL A 76 1.96 1.44 -6.13
N LEU A 77 1.66 0.48 -7.02
CA LEU A 77 1.58 -0.92 -6.67
C LEU A 77 2.98 -1.54 -6.80
N GLY A 78 3.43 -2.21 -5.75
CA GLY A 78 4.66 -2.99 -5.79
C GLY A 78 4.42 -4.40 -6.33
N ASP A 79 5.37 -5.30 -6.05
CA ASP A 79 5.38 -6.64 -6.64
C ASP A 79 4.12 -7.45 -6.28
N PRO A 80 3.47 -8.06 -7.29
CA PRO A 80 2.28 -8.88 -7.07
C PRO A 80 2.63 -10.18 -6.34
N LEU A 81 1.90 -10.46 -5.26
CA LEU A 81 1.80 -11.78 -4.68
C LEU A 81 0.58 -12.49 -5.31
N VAL A 82 0.85 -13.45 -6.19
CA VAL A 82 -0.20 -14.17 -6.94
C VAL A 82 -0.58 -15.43 -6.18
N ASP A 83 -1.82 -15.49 -5.69
CA ASP A 83 -2.47 -16.70 -5.21
C ASP A 83 -3.51 -17.18 -6.26
N PRO A 84 -3.83 -18.49 -6.33
CA PRO A 84 -4.84 -19.00 -7.27
C PRO A 84 -6.22 -18.35 -7.13
N ALA A 85 -6.59 -17.88 -5.94
CA ALA A 85 -7.88 -17.26 -5.66
C ALA A 85 -7.85 -15.72 -5.72
N LYS A 86 -6.67 -15.09 -5.64
CA LYS A 86 -6.50 -13.64 -5.53
C LYS A 86 -5.08 -13.21 -5.85
N THR A 87 -4.91 -12.00 -6.34
CA THR A 87 -3.61 -11.34 -6.45
C THR A 87 -3.55 -10.19 -5.47
N THR A 88 -2.52 -10.15 -4.64
CA THR A 88 -2.31 -9.11 -3.64
C THR A 88 -1.15 -8.23 -4.05
N TYR A 89 -1.37 -6.91 -4.09
CA TYR A 89 -0.35 -5.92 -4.41
C TYR A 89 -0.05 -5.08 -3.15
N PRO A 90 1.20 -4.94 -2.73
CA PRO A 90 1.56 -3.96 -1.72
C PRO A 90 1.39 -2.55 -2.30
N VAL A 91 0.80 -1.65 -1.53
CA VAL A 91 0.56 -0.26 -1.95
C VAL A 91 1.52 0.64 -1.21
N GLN A 92 2.24 1.50 -1.95
CA GLN A 92 3.15 2.47 -1.40
C GLN A 92 2.86 3.87 -1.93
N ALA A 93 3.16 4.90 -1.14
CA ALA A 93 3.13 6.27 -1.64
C ALA A 93 4.19 6.39 -2.73
N ALA A 94 3.83 6.98 -3.87
CA ALA A 94 4.78 7.30 -4.91
C ALA A 94 5.86 8.22 -4.31
N ALA A 95 7.12 7.78 -4.34
CA ALA A 95 8.22 8.63 -3.93
C ALA A 95 8.13 9.94 -4.71
N ARG A 96 8.07 11.08 -4.00
CA ARG A 96 8.33 12.37 -4.63
C ARG A 96 9.75 12.23 -5.19
N THR A 97 9.89 12.10 -6.50
CA THR A 97 11.18 11.94 -7.18
C THR A 97 12.13 13.06 -6.79
N THR A 98 12.85 12.87 -5.69
CA THR A 98 14.27 13.16 -5.58
C THR A 98 14.93 11.84 -5.89
N SER A 99 15.61 11.75 -7.03
CA SER A 99 16.27 10.54 -7.53
C SER A 99 16.98 9.79 -6.40
N ALA A 100 16.49 8.61 -6.02
CA ALA A 100 17.19 7.63 -5.20
C ALA A 100 16.68 6.25 -5.61
N GLY A 101 17.60 5.43 -6.13
CA GLY A 101 17.36 4.22 -6.90
C GLY A 101 16.65 3.07 -6.16
N PRO A 102 16.43 1.94 -6.85
CA PRO A 102 15.69 0.80 -6.32
C PRO A 102 16.42 0.23 -5.11
N SER A 103 15.87 0.47 -3.92
CA SER A 103 16.27 -0.23 -2.71
C SER A 103 15.70 -1.65 -2.81
N ALA A 104 16.47 -2.54 -3.41
CA ALA A 104 16.30 -3.98 -3.27
C ALA A 104 16.24 -4.29 -1.76
N SER A 105 15.05 -4.66 -1.27
CA SER A 105 14.90 -5.23 0.06
C SER A 105 15.45 -6.65 0.00
N THR A 106 16.69 -6.81 0.43
CA THR A 106 17.33 -8.10 0.70
C THR A 106 16.48 -8.85 1.72
N GLY A 107 15.72 -9.84 1.25
CA GLY A 107 15.05 -10.80 2.11
C GLY A 107 16.08 -11.64 2.83
N THR A 108 16.25 -11.41 4.14
CA THR A 108 16.87 -12.41 5.02
C THR A 108 15.74 -13.22 5.64
N SER A 109 15.43 -14.34 5.00
CA SER A 109 14.69 -15.44 5.60
C SER A 109 15.57 -16.05 6.69
N THR A 110 15.10 -16.05 7.93
CA THR A 110 15.60 -16.98 8.94
C THR A 110 14.39 -17.66 9.58
N SER A 111 13.92 -18.70 8.89
CA SER A 111 13.13 -19.75 9.51
C SER A 111 14.04 -20.53 10.46
N ARG A 112 13.82 -20.43 11.78
CA ARG A 112 14.25 -21.46 12.72
C ARG A 112 13.02 -22.23 13.18
N HIS A 113 12.71 -23.31 12.48
CA HIS A 113 11.99 -24.43 13.09
C HIS A 113 12.98 -25.14 14.01
N ALA A 114 12.71 -25.14 15.32
CA ALA A 114 13.30 -26.09 16.25
C ALA A 114 12.16 -27.01 16.71
N LEU A 115 12.08 -28.17 16.06
CA LEU A 115 11.43 -29.36 16.60
C LEU A 115 12.31 -29.89 17.74
N THR A 116 11.73 -30.22 18.88
CA THR A 116 12.34 -31.15 19.82
C THR A 116 11.26 -32.11 20.28
N ALA A 117 11.63 -33.38 20.16
CA ALA A 117 10.87 -34.58 20.49
C ALA A 117 10.81 -34.81 22.01
#